data_AF-A0A9W9Z3L0-F1
#
_entry.id   AF-A0A9W9Z3L0-F1
#
_cell.length_a   1.000
_cell.length_b   1.000
_cell.length_c   1.000
_cell.angle_alpha   90.00
_cell.angle_beta   90.00
_cell.angle_gamma   90.00
#
_symmetry.space_group_name_H-M   'P 1'
#
loop_
_entity.id
_entity.type
_entity.pdbx_description
1 polymer ?
#
loop_
_entity_poly.entity_id
_entity_poly.type
_entity_poly.pdbx_seq_one_letter_code
_entity_poly.pdbx_strand_id
1 'polypeptide(L)'
;MIMNIVDLSGDGYKLTPSYLLIMCIEHSARYHMELQTRQLLIKMSNAIQSVASEKTAEMSKTIERTTIPEKALEELLPQLRPVVFWMANCLEMLPYLQGNMSQYIKDPSQIAEYGDETLLNADEELLMFLEEVIIYTFQQTVYHLTKVLYIALPAILDTNPFQDTDEDSDKRPQEVETVISIFQTTYDVVKAYSVHEDILRQLFAYLFFFTNASLFNTLMERGAGASSTAGLKERRFGQSGCVGELGCRGATSGRG
;
A
#
# COMPACT_ATOMS: atom_id res chain seq x y z
N MET A 1 -11.35 19.87 8.82
CA MET A 1 -11.87 18.86 7.88
C MET A 1 -11.62 17.49 8.50
N ILE A 2 -12.49 16.48 8.30
CA ILE A 2 -12.35 15.13 8.89
C ILE A 2 -10.93 14.56 8.68
N MET A 3 -10.31 14.90 7.54
CA MET A 3 -8.93 14.53 7.20
C MET A 3 -7.86 14.95 8.23
N ASN A 4 -8.13 15.98 9.05
CA ASN A 4 -7.22 16.48 10.09
C ASN A 4 -7.61 16.02 11.50
N ILE A 5 -8.76 15.36 11.66
CA ILE A 5 -9.27 14.87 12.96
C ILE A 5 -8.67 13.50 13.28
N VAL A 6 -8.14 12.81 12.27
CA VAL A 6 -7.56 11.49 12.43
C VAL A 6 -6.15 11.62 12.98
N ASP A 7 -6.03 11.44 14.30
CA ASP A 7 -4.73 11.19 14.90
C ASP A 7 -4.23 9.82 14.43
N LEU A 8 -3.29 9.82 13.48
CA LEU A 8 -2.62 8.60 12.98
C LEU A 8 -1.91 7.81 14.09
N SER A 9 -1.62 8.48 15.22
CA SER A 9 -0.97 7.92 16.41
C SER A 9 -1.92 7.58 17.56
N GLY A 10 -3.21 7.92 17.47
CA GLY A 10 -4.19 7.64 18.52
C GLY A 10 -4.69 6.18 18.55
N ASP A 11 -5.14 5.72 19.71
CA ASP A 11 -5.74 4.38 19.94
C ASP A 11 -7.13 4.18 19.27
N GLY A 12 -7.56 5.14 18.45
CA GLY A 12 -8.81 5.07 17.71
C GLY A 12 -8.82 3.94 16.68
N TYR A 13 -10.02 3.47 16.34
CA TYR A 13 -10.21 2.48 15.30
C TYR A 13 -9.75 3.04 13.94
N LYS A 14 -8.83 2.33 13.27
CA LYS A 14 -8.06 2.88 12.13
C LYS A 14 -8.89 3.14 10.87
N LEU A 15 -10.02 2.45 10.72
CA LEU A 15 -10.95 2.66 9.62
C LEU A 15 -12.04 3.71 9.93
N THR A 16 -11.94 4.44 11.05
CA THR A 16 -12.93 5.48 11.38
C THR A 16 -13.19 6.48 10.23
N PRO A 17 -12.18 6.96 9.48
CA PRO A 17 -12.44 7.88 8.38
C PRO A 17 -13.28 7.30 7.25
N SER A 18 -13.04 6.05 6.84
CA SER A 18 -13.84 5.42 5.78
C SER A 18 -15.33 5.39 6.16
N TYR A 19 -15.64 4.93 7.37
CA TYR A 19 -17.03 4.88 7.84
C TYR A 19 -17.65 6.27 8.01
N LEU A 20 -16.91 7.25 8.53
CA LEU A 20 -17.40 8.62 8.66
C LEU A 20 -17.72 9.24 7.29
N LEU A 21 -16.83 9.05 6.31
CA LEU A 21 -17.03 9.56 4.94
C LEU A 21 -18.21 8.88 4.26
N ILE A 22 -18.34 7.55 4.38
CA ILE A 22 -19.50 6.80 3.89
C ILE A 22 -20.80 7.33 4.52
N MET A 23 -20.84 7.47 5.85
CA MET A 23 -22.04 8.00 6.53
C MET A 23 -22.40 9.42 6.07
N CYS A 24 -21.40 10.27 5.76
CA CYS A 24 -21.66 11.59 5.19
C CYS A 24 -22.28 11.50 3.78
N ILE A 25 -21.83 10.55 2.95
CA ILE A 25 -22.41 10.30 1.62
C ILE A 25 -23.86 9.81 1.76
N GLU A 26 -24.10 8.80 2.60
CA GLU A 26 -25.44 8.27 2.86
C GLU A 26 -26.40 9.35 3.38
N HIS A 27 -25.93 10.15 4.35
CA HIS A 27 -26.72 11.25 4.90
C HIS A 27 -27.07 12.28 3.82
N SER A 28 -26.09 12.68 3.00
CA SER A 28 -26.33 13.63 1.91
C SER A 28 -27.32 13.08 0.89
N ALA A 29 -27.17 11.82 0.47
CA ALA A 29 -28.08 11.18 -0.45
C ALA A 29 -29.52 11.11 0.06
N ARG A 30 -29.71 10.96 1.39
CA ARG A 30 -31.03 10.83 2.01
C ARG A 30 -31.73 12.17 2.29
N TYR A 31 -30.98 13.21 2.61
CA TYR A 31 -31.54 14.46 3.14
C TYR A 31 -31.21 15.71 2.32
N HIS A 32 -30.40 15.59 1.27
CA HIS A 32 -29.98 16.71 0.42
C HIS A 32 -30.30 16.46 -1.06
N MET A 33 -30.13 17.51 -1.87
CA MET A 33 -30.29 17.40 -3.32
C MET A 33 -29.14 16.60 -3.91
N GLU A 34 -29.40 15.85 -4.97
CA GLU A 34 -28.38 15.03 -5.65
C GLU A 34 -27.16 15.87 -6.08
N LEU A 35 -27.39 17.10 -6.55
CA LEU A 35 -26.32 18.07 -6.86
C LEU A 35 -25.37 18.29 -5.67
N GLN A 36 -25.91 18.41 -4.46
CA GLN A 36 -25.12 18.62 -3.25
C GLN A 36 -24.34 17.36 -2.88
N THR A 37 -24.92 16.18 -3.08
CA THR A 37 -24.22 14.90 -2.91
C THR A 37 -23.07 14.77 -3.90
N ARG A 38 -23.29 15.07 -5.19
CA ARG A 38 -22.23 15.07 -6.21
C ARG A 38 -21.09 16.04 -5.86
N GLN A 39 -21.42 17.25 -5.41
CA GLN A 39 -20.43 18.21 -4.90
C GLN A 39 -19.66 17.69 -3.67
N LEU A 40 -20.32 16.93 -2.80
CA LEU A 40 -19.67 16.27 -1.66
C LEU A 40 -18.68 15.20 -2.13
N LEU A 41 -19.08 14.35 -3.10
CA LEU A 41 -18.20 13.31 -3.66
C LEU A 41 -16.92 13.93 -4.25
N ILE A 42 -17.04 14.99 -5.05
CA ILE A 42 -15.89 15.72 -5.62
C ILE A 42 -14.99 16.29 -4.51
N LYS A 43 -15.58 16.89 -3.47
CA LYS A 43 -14.78 17.44 -2.36
C LYS A 43 -14.05 16.34 -1.59
N MET A 44 -14.70 15.20 -1.38
CA MET A 44 -14.09 14.05 -0.71
C MET A 44 -12.97 13.46 -1.55
N SER A 45 -13.21 13.25 -2.84
CA SER A 45 -12.23 12.65 -3.75
C SER A 45 -10.95 13.47 -3.82
N ASN A 46 -11.08 14.79 -4.04
CA ASN A 46 -9.95 15.73 -4.03
C ASN A 46 -9.20 15.74 -2.69
N ALA A 47 -9.94 15.69 -1.56
CA ALA A 47 -9.32 15.68 -0.24
C ALA A 47 -8.53 14.38 0.03
N ILE A 48 -9.08 13.21 -0.34
CA ILE A 48 -8.39 11.93 -0.21
C ILE A 48 -7.14 11.91 -1.09
N GLN A 49 -7.28 12.28 -2.37
CA GLN A 49 -6.16 12.30 -3.31
C GLN A 49 -5.05 13.25 -2.85
N SER A 50 -5.41 14.46 -2.39
CA SER A 50 -4.44 15.44 -1.88
C SER A 50 -3.66 14.89 -0.69
N VAL A 51 -4.33 14.30 0.31
CA VAL A 51 -3.66 13.79 1.50
C VAL A 51 -2.81 12.58 1.16
N ALA A 52 -3.32 11.62 0.38
CA ALA A 52 -2.55 10.47 -0.04
C ALA A 52 -1.28 10.89 -0.80
N SER A 53 -1.41 11.84 -1.74
CA SER A 53 -0.30 12.35 -2.55
C SER A 53 0.76 13.04 -1.69
N GLU A 54 0.35 13.87 -0.73
CA GLU A 54 1.26 14.52 0.22
C GLU A 54 2.07 13.47 1.01
N LYS A 55 1.40 12.45 1.56
CA LYS A 55 2.05 11.42 2.39
C LYS A 55 3.00 10.54 1.60
N THR A 56 2.65 10.20 0.36
CA THR A 56 3.57 9.50 -0.53
C THR A 56 4.74 10.37 -1.00
N ALA A 57 4.55 11.68 -1.17
CA ALA A 57 5.65 12.59 -1.52
C ALA A 57 6.63 12.73 -0.34
N GLU A 58 6.15 12.75 0.89
CA GLU A 58 6.97 12.79 2.11
C GLU A 58 7.87 11.55 2.27
N MET A 59 7.45 10.37 1.78
CA MET A 59 8.25 9.12 1.80
C MET A 59 9.54 9.19 0.97
N SER A 60 9.67 10.18 0.08
CA SER A 60 10.81 10.31 -0.82
C SER A 60 12.14 10.66 -0.13
N LYS A 61 12.19 10.81 1.20
CA LYS A 61 13.44 10.93 1.94
C LYS A 61 14.30 9.69 1.72
N THR A 62 15.51 9.91 1.21
CA THR A 62 16.40 8.82 0.79
C THR A 62 17.03 8.17 2.00
N ILE A 63 16.65 6.91 2.28
CA ILE A 63 17.45 6.01 3.10
C ILE A 63 18.78 5.78 2.38
N GLU A 64 19.89 6.14 3.03
CA GLU A 64 21.24 5.91 2.50
C GLU A 64 21.58 4.41 2.49
N ARG A 65 22.32 3.95 1.49
CA ARG A 65 22.73 2.53 1.39
C ARG A 65 23.68 2.10 2.50
N THR A 66 24.31 3.05 3.18
CA THR A 66 25.24 2.84 4.30
C THR A 66 24.55 2.75 5.65
N THR A 67 23.25 3.02 5.72
CA THR A 67 22.47 2.91 6.96
C THR A 67 22.33 1.44 7.35
N ILE A 68 22.45 1.12 8.64
CA ILE A 68 22.18 -0.23 9.13
C ILE A 68 20.69 -0.59 8.94
N PRO A 69 20.34 -1.84 8.60
CA PRO A 69 18.97 -2.22 8.25
C PRO A 69 17.90 -1.84 9.27
N GLU A 70 18.19 -2.01 10.56
CA GLU A 70 17.25 -1.72 11.66
C GLU A 70 16.93 -0.23 11.71
N LYS A 71 17.95 0.62 11.58
CA LYS A 71 17.80 2.08 11.55
C LYS A 71 17.08 2.53 10.28
N ALA A 72 17.38 1.91 9.13
CA ALA A 72 16.67 2.19 7.88
C ALA A 72 15.18 1.90 8.00
N LEU A 73 14.81 0.79 8.66
CA LEU A 73 13.42 0.48 8.95
C LEU A 73 12.81 1.50 9.93
N GLU A 74 13.49 1.82 11.02
CA GLU A 74 13.03 2.80 12.01
C GLU A 74 12.73 4.17 11.39
N GLU A 75 13.59 4.63 10.48
CA GLU A 75 13.40 5.88 9.72
C GLU A 75 12.23 5.79 8.70
N LEU A 76 11.99 4.61 8.14
CA LEU A 76 10.88 4.38 7.19
C LEU A 76 9.52 4.37 7.89
N LEU A 77 9.42 3.74 9.06
CA LEU A 77 8.13 3.46 9.71
C LEU A 77 7.24 4.69 9.88
N PRO A 78 7.70 5.85 10.41
CA PRO A 78 6.87 7.04 10.53
C PRO A 78 6.28 7.53 9.21
N GLN A 79 6.98 7.31 8.09
CA GLN A 79 6.56 7.73 6.75
C GLN A 79 5.61 6.70 6.12
N LEU A 80 5.82 5.41 6.40
CA LEU A 80 4.99 4.33 5.87
C LEU A 80 3.60 4.27 6.53
N ARG A 81 3.52 4.52 7.83
CA ARG A 81 2.26 4.49 8.61
C ARG A 81 1.11 5.31 7.97
N PRO A 82 1.27 6.61 7.63
CA PRO A 82 0.20 7.38 7.00
C PRO A 82 -0.20 6.85 5.62
N VAL A 83 0.74 6.30 4.85
CA VAL A 83 0.46 5.73 3.52
C VAL A 83 -0.36 4.45 3.64
N VAL A 84 0.02 3.55 4.54
CA VAL A 84 -0.73 2.33 4.84
C VAL A 84 -2.11 2.65 5.42
N PHE A 85 -2.21 3.69 6.26
CA PHE A 85 -3.47 4.16 6.81
C PHE A 85 -4.49 4.55 5.73
N TRP A 86 -4.07 5.37 4.76
CA TRP A 86 -4.95 5.80 3.67
C TRP A 86 -5.26 4.67 2.69
N MET A 87 -4.30 3.77 2.45
CA MET A 87 -4.54 2.54 1.70
C MET A 87 -5.68 1.73 2.31
N ALA A 88 -5.62 1.46 3.62
CA ALA A 88 -6.64 0.67 4.33
C ALA A 88 -8.03 1.33 4.28
N ASN A 89 -8.10 2.65 4.49
CA ASN A 89 -9.36 3.37 4.43
C ASN A 89 -9.97 3.35 3.01
N CYS A 90 -9.15 3.48 1.96
CA CYS A 90 -9.65 3.39 0.59
C CYS A 90 -10.08 1.96 0.22
N LEU A 91 -9.34 0.94 0.69
CA LEU A 91 -9.71 -0.47 0.53
C LEU A 91 -11.06 -0.79 1.18
N GLU A 92 -11.39 -0.15 2.31
CA GLU A 92 -12.70 -0.31 2.95
C GLU A 92 -13.80 0.43 2.17
N MET A 93 -13.54 1.65 1.70
CA MET A 93 -14.54 2.47 0.99
C MET A 93 -14.89 1.94 -0.39
N LEU A 94 -13.90 1.54 -1.18
CA LEU A 94 -14.08 1.28 -2.61
C LEU A 94 -15.11 0.17 -2.89
N PRO A 95 -15.01 -1.03 -2.31
CA PRO A 95 -15.97 -2.10 -2.60
C PRO A 95 -17.38 -1.76 -2.10
N TYR A 96 -17.47 -1.08 -0.95
CA TYR A 96 -18.74 -0.63 -0.38
C TYR A 96 -19.43 0.35 -1.33
N LEU A 97 -18.71 1.39 -1.78
CA LEU A 97 -19.27 2.40 -2.67
C LEU A 97 -19.59 1.81 -4.05
N GLN A 98 -18.74 0.94 -4.62
CA GLN A 98 -19.04 0.24 -5.87
C GLN A 98 -20.37 -0.54 -5.81
N GLY A 99 -20.66 -1.19 -4.67
CA GLY A 99 -21.89 -1.95 -4.47
C GLY A 99 -23.14 -1.12 -4.18
N ASN A 100 -23.00 0.12 -3.69
CA ASN A 100 -24.11 0.92 -3.19
C ASN A 100 -24.32 2.26 -3.91
N MET A 101 -23.41 2.67 -4.82
CA MET A 101 -23.43 4.01 -5.43
C MET A 101 -24.75 4.36 -6.13
N SER A 102 -25.37 3.39 -6.80
CA SER A 102 -26.66 3.57 -7.50
C SER A 102 -27.83 3.91 -6.57
N GLN A 103 -27.68 3.71 -5.25
CA GLN A 103 -28.65 4.13 -4.25
C GLN A 103 -28.48 5.61 -3.87
N TYR A 104 -27.29 6.18 -4.09
CA TYR A 104 -26.93 7.54 -3.68
C TYR A 104 -27.02 8.55 -4.83
N ILE A 105 -26.69 8.11 -6.04
CA ILE A 105 -26.55 8.92 -7.23
C ILE A 105 -27.35 8.27 -8.36
N LYS A 106 -28.12 9.08 -9.10
CA LYS A 106 -28.91 8.59 -10.24
C LYS A 106 -28.09 8.62 -11.52
N ASP A 107 -28.52 7.81 -12.49
CA ASP A 107 -27.89 7.73 -13.80
C ASP A 107 -27.77 9.14 -14.45
N PRO A 108 -26.58 9.55 -14.92
CA PRO A 108 -26.36 10.85 -15.54
C PRO A 108 -27.32 11.17 -16.70
N SER A 109 -27.79 10.14 -17.41
CA SER A 109 -28.78 10.27 -18.49
C SER A 109 -30.11 10.86 -18.02
N GLN A 110 -30.42 10.79 -16.73
CA GLN A 110 -31.63 11.36 -16.13
C GLN A 110 -31.49 12.84 -15.74
N ILE A 111 -30.28 13.43 -15.86
CA ILE A 111 -29.94 14.78 -15.36
C ILE A 111 -29.23 15.63 -16.46
N ALA A 112 -28.94 15.03 -17.62
CA ALA A 112 -28.13 15.58 -18.70
C ALA A 112 -28.60 16.91 -19.32
N GLU A 113 -29.82 17.39 -19.03
CA GLU A 113 -30.33 18.63 -19.62
C GLU A 113 -29.70 19.92 -19.04
N TYR A 114 -29.01 19.88 -17.88
CA TYR A 114 -28.57 21.11 -17.19
C TYR A 114 -27.22 21.03 -16.43
N GLY A 115 -26.43 19.96 -16.58
CA GLY A 115 -25.30 19.65 -15.69
C GLY A 115 -23.90 20.05 -16.19
N ASP A 116 -23.07 20.56 -15.29
CA ASP A 116 -21.60 20.60 -15.43
C ASP A 116 -21.06 19.16 -15.55
N GLU A 117 -20.29 18.86 -16.61
CA GLU A 117 -19.74 17.51 -16.87
C GLU A 117 -18.95 16.96 -15.68
N THR A 118 -18.27 17.82 -14.91
CA THR A 118 -17.52 17.41 -13.71
C THR A 118 -18.44 16.86 -12.62
N LEU A 119 -19.65 17.39 -12.50
CA LEU A 119 -20.64 16.93 -11.52
C LEU A 119 -21.35 15.66 -11.96
N LEU A 120 -21.50 15.44 -13.27
CA LEU A 120 -22.15 14.26 -13.82
C LEU A 120 -21.36 12.98 -13.57
N ASN A 121 -20.02 13.06 -13.52
CA ASN A 121 -19.14 11.91 -13.33
C ASN A 121 -18.53 11.84 -11.92
N ALA A 122 -19.07 12.59 -10.95
CA ALA A 122 -18.50 12.71 -9.61
C ALA A 122 -18.35 11.37 -8.86
N ASP A 123 -19.26 10.44 -9.10
CA ASP A 123 -19.24 9.09 -8.53
C ASP A 123 -18.17 8.21 -9.19
N GLU A 124 -18.10 8.20 -10.52
CA GLU A 124 -17.05 7.50 -11.26
C GLU A 124 -15.66 8.03 -10.87
N GLU A 125 -15.53 9.35 -10.76
CA GLU A 125 -14.29 10.03 -10.38
C GLU A 125 -13.86 9.67 -8.95
N LEU A 126 -14.78 9.64 -7.98
CA LEU A 126 -14.48 9.20 -6.62
C LEU A 126 -13.99 7.75 -6.60
N LEU A 127 -14.69 6.84 -7.29
CA LEU A 127 -14.31 5.41 -7.31
C LEU A 127 -12.93 5.21 -7.95
N MET A 128 -12.69 5.90 -9.07
CA MET A 128 -11.40 5.88 -9.76
C MET A 128 -10.28 6.41 -8.87
N PHE A 129 -10.47 7.54 -8.17
CA PHE A 129 -9.44 8.06 -7.27
C PHE A 129 -9.19 7.19 -6.04
N LEU A 130 -10.21 6.53 -5.50
CA LEU A 130 -10.00 5.53 -4.44
C LEU A 130 -9.12 4.38 -4.93
N GLU A 131 -9.37 3.87 -6.15
CA GLU A 131 -8.56 2.82 -6.76
C GLU A 131 -7.12 3.29 -7.01
N GLU A 132 -6.92 4.48 -7.58
CA GLU A 132 -5.59 5.06 -7.79
C GLU A 132 -4.81 5.18 -6.48
N VAL A 133 -5.45 5.68 -5.41
CA VAL A 133 -4.82 5.79 -4.10
C VAL A 133 -4.42 4.42 -3.56
N ILE A 134 -5.27 3.39 -3.69
CA ILE A 134 -4.93 2.02 -3.28
C ILE A 134 -3.70 1.52 -4.04
N ILE A 135 -3.70 1.63 -5.37
CA ILE A 135 -2.60 1.15 -6.21
C ILE A 135 -1.31 1.89 -5.87
N TYR A 136 -1.36 3.21 -5.79
CA TYR A 136 -0.17 4.03 -5.58
C TYR A 136 0.42 3.84 -4.18
N THR A 137 -0.40 3.81 -3.14
CA THR A 137 0.06 3.57 -1.77
C THR A 137 0.63 2.16 -1.59
N PHE A 138 0.06 1.14 -2.26
CA PHE A 138 0.62 -0.20 -2.30
C PHE A 138 2.00 -0.22 -2.97
N GLN A 139 2.13 0.43 -4.14
CA GLN A 139 3.40 0.53 -4.86
C GLN A 139 4.48 1.23 -4.04
N GLN A 140 4.15 2.33 -3.36
CA GLN A 140 5.09 3.04 -2.49
C GLN A 140 5.52 2.18 -1.30
N THR A 141 4.58 1.46 -0.69
CA THR A 141 4.86 0.50 0.39
C THR A 141 5.89 -0.54 -0.08
N VAL A 142 5.64 -1.20 -1.21
CA VAL A 142 6.56 -2.20 -1.79
C VAL A 142 7.93 -1.57 -2.12
N TYR A 143 7.95 -0.42 -2.78
CA TYR A 143 9.19 0.23 -3.20
C TYR A 143 10.09 0.56 -2.00
N HIS A 144 9.55 1.18 -0.96
CA HIS A 144 10.35 1.59 0.18
C HIS A 144 10.79 0.42 1.06
N LEU A 145 9.95 -0.60 1.22
CA LEU A 145 10.33 -1.83 1.94
C LEU A 145 11.42 -2.60 1.20
N THR A 146 11.36 -2.67 -0.13
CA THR A 146 12.42 -3.31 -0.92
C THR A 146 13.74 -2.56 -0.84
N LYS A 147 13.75 -1.24 -0.66
CA LYS A 147 15.00 -0.49 -0.36
C LYS A 147 15.62 -0.90 0.97
N VAL A 148 14.82 -1.06 2.02
CA VAL A 148 15.31 -1.54 3.33
C VAL A 148 15.85 -2.96 3.21
N LEU A 149 15.11 -3.85 2.54
CA LEU A 149 15.57 -5.22 2.28
C LEU A 149 16.86 -5.24 1.46
N TYR A 150 16.99 -4.39 0.44
CA TYR A 150 18.20 -4.33 -0.39
C TYR A 150 19.46 -4.00 0.40
N ILE A 151 19.34 -3.24 1.51
CA ILE A 151 20.44 -2.97 2.45
C ILE A 151 20.74 -4.22 3.30
N ALA A 152 19.72 -4.94 3.76
CA ALA A 152 19.87 -6.07 4.67
C ALA A 152 20.36 -7.36 4.00
N LEU A 153 19.87 -7.64 2.79
CA LEU A 153 20.05 -8.94 2.13
C LEU A 153 21.49 -9.33 1.80
N PRO A 154 22.41 -8.42 1.39
CA PRO A 154 23.78 -8.80 1.06
C PRO A 154 24.52 -9.48 2.22
N ALA A 155 24.23 -9.06 3.46
CA ALA A 155 24.88 -9.58 4.66
C ALA A 155 24.58 -11.07 4.89
N ILE A 156 23.38 -11.55 4.52
CA ILE A 156 23.01 -12.97 4.62
C ILE A 156 23.98 -13.87 3.84
N LEU A 157 24.50 -13.39 2.71
CA LEU A 157 25.42 -14.14 1.87
C LEU A 157 26.86 -14.12 2.40
N ASP A 158 27.20 -13.15 3.26
CA ASP A 158 28.51 -13.02 3.90
C ASP A 158 28.61 -13.82 5.21
N THR A 159 27.45 -14.21 5.77
CA THR A 159 27.35 -15.08 6.94
C THR A 159 27.79 -16.51 6.63
N ASN A 160 28.68 -17.08 7.44
CA ASN A 160 29.01 -18.50 7.36
C ASN A 160 28.03 -19.31 8.23
N PRO A 161 27.18 -20.17 7.64
CA PRO A 161 26.16 -20.91 8.37
C PRO A 161 26.71 -22.01 9.29
N PHE A 162 28.02 -22.25 9.29
CA PHE A 162 28.70 -23.28 10.10
C PHE A 162 29.61 -22.69 11.20
N GLN A 163 29.51 -21.39 11.50
CA GLN A 163 30.41 -20.75 12.48
C GLN A 163 30.09 -21.08 13.94
N ASP A 164 28.83 -21.37 14.27
CA ASP A 164 28.40 -21.74 15.62
C ASP A 164 28.11 -23.24 15.70
N THR A 165 29.15 -24.05 15.90
CA THR A 165 29.05 -25.49 16.20
C THR A 165 29.16 -25.78 17.70
N ASP A 166 28.78 -24.84 18.58
CA ASP A 166 28.54 -25.16 19.99
C ASP A 166 27.15 -25.82 20.09
N GLU A 167 27.11 -27.04 20.61
CA GLU A 167 25.96 -27.97 20.57
C GLU A 167 24.66 -27.48 21.25
N ASP A 168 24.62 -26.24 21.76
CA ASP A 168 23.50 -25.62 22.48
C ASP A 168 22.95 -24.33 21.83
N SER A 169 23.47 -23.89 20.68
CA SER A 169 22.97 -22.66 20.04
C SER A 169 21.93 -22.96 18.95
N ASP A 170 20.67 -23.07 19.36
CA ASP A 170 19.48 -23.00 18.47
C ASP A 170 19.30 -21.58 17.87
N LYS A 171 20.39 -20.81 17.79
CA LYS A 171 20.44 -19.40 17.42
C LYS A 171 20.65 -19.29 15.92
N ARG A 172 19.65 -18.73 15.25
CA ARG A 172 19.76 -18.36 13.83
C ARG A 172 20.81 -17.26 13.68
N PRO A 173 21.49 -17.15 12.53
CA PRO A 173 22.45 -16.06 12.32
C PRO A 173 21.77 -14.69 12.40
N GLN A 174 22.49 -13.72 12.96
CA GLN A 174 21.96 -12.39 13.24
C GLN A 174 21.40 -11.71 11.97
N GLU A 175 22.04 -11.90 10.82
CA GLU A 175 21.60 -11.30 9.55
C GLU A 175 20.25 -11.85 9.08
N VAL A 176 20.00 -13.14 9.33
CA VAL A 176 18.70 -13.78 9.06
C VAL A 176 17.64 -13.24 10.02
N GLU A 177 18.00 -13.07 11.30
CA GLU A 177 17.12 -12.48 12.31
C GLU A 177 16.73 -11.04 11.98
N THR A 178 17.67 -10.22 11.49
CA THR A 178 17.39 -8.86 11.00
C THR A 178 16.34 -8.86 9.89
N VAL A 179 16.46 -9.73 8.89
CA VAL A 179 15.49 -9.79 7.79
C VAL A 179 14.12 -10.29 8.27
N ILE A 180 14.09 -11.29 9.17
CA ILE A 180 12.85 -11.74 9.81
C ILE A 180 12.20 -10.57 10.59
N SER A 181 12.99 -9.79 11.33
CA SER A 181 12.52 -8.63 12.08
C SER A 181 11.90 -7.56 11.16
N ILE A 182 12.50 -7.31 9.98
CA ILE A 182 11.92 -6.41 8.97
C ILE A 182 10.55 -6.92 8.50
N PHE A 183 10.44 -8.21 8.18
CA PHE A 183 9.16 -8.82 7.78
C PHE A 183 8.12 -8.76 8.88
N GLN A 184 8.49 -9.11 10.11
CA GLN A 184 7.60 -9.11 11.26
C GLN A 184 7.07 -7.70 11.57
N THR A 185 7.97 -6.71 11.62
CA THR A 185 7.59 -5.32 11.86
C THR A 185 6.68 -4.78 10.76
N THR A 186 6.96 -5.15 9.49
CA THR A 186 6.10 -4.80 8.36
C THR A 186 4.71 -5.41 8.50
N TYR A 187 4.63 -6.69 8.87
CA TYR A 187 3.38 -7.41 9.10
C TYR A 187 2.55 -6.71 10.19
N ASP A 188 3.19 -6.43 11.32
CA ASP A 188 2.53 -5.81 12.48
C ASP A 188 1.97 -4.43 12.13
N VAL A 189 2.71 -3.63 11.36
CA VAL A 189 2.25 -2.30 10.90
C VAL A 189 1.05 -2.43 9.98
N VAL A 190 1.15 -3.24 8.92
CA VAL A 190 0.08 -3.40 7.92
C VAL A 190 -1.19 -3.94 8.59
N LYS A 191 -1.04 -4.91 9.50
CA LYS A 191 -2.15 -5.47 10.26
C LYS A 191 -2.75 -4.50 11.27
N ALA A 192 -1.94 -3.71 11.96
CA ALA A 192 -2.42 -2.70 12.91
C ALA A 192 -3.34 -1.66 12.26
N TYR A 193 -3.14 -1.38 10.97
CA TYR A 193 -4.00 -0.48 10.18
C TYR A 193 -5.19 -1.17 9.52
N SER A 194 -5.45 -2.45 9.80
CA SER A 194 -6.59 -3.21 9.25
C SER A 194 -6.57 -3.31 7.72
N VAL A 195 -5.39 -3.40 7.11
CA VAL A 195 -5.29 -3.69 5.67
C VAL A 195 -5.84 -5.09 5.39
N HIS A 196 -6.62 -5.22 4.31
CA HIS A 196 -7.24 -6.48 3.92
C HIS A 196 -6.22 -7.62 3.73
N GLU A 197 -6.57 -8.83 4.19
CA GLU A 197 -5.67 -10.01 4.20
C GLU A 197 -5.12 -10.36 2.83
N ASP A 198 -5.91 -10.23 1.75
CA ASP A 198 -5.42 -10.52 0.40
C ASP A 198 -4.37 -9.51 -0.09
N ILE A 199 -4.49 -8.24 0.31
CA ILE A 199 -3.49 -7.21 -0.01
C ILE A 199 -2.21 -7.45 0.81
N LEU A 200 -2.36 -7.87 2.07
CA LEU A 200 -1.23 -8.29 2.90
C LEU A 200 -0.50 -9.49 2.25
N ARG A 201 -1.22 -10.53 1.84
CA ARG A 201 -0.63 -11.68 1.13
C ARG A 201 0.09 -11.27 -0.14
N GLN A 202 -0.52 -10.40 -0.94
CA GLN A 202 0.08 -9.88 -2.15
C GLN A 202 1.37 -9.11 -1.86
N LEU A 203 1.38 -8.24 -0.84
CA LEU A 203 2.58 -7.53 -0.39
C LEU A 203 3.71 -8.51 -0.05
N PHE A 204 3.45 -9.50 0.80
CA PHE A 204 4.47 -10.46 1.19
C PHE A 204 4.94 -11.35 0.04
N ALA A 205 4.06 -11.71 -0.89
CA ALA A 205 4.46 -12.41 -2.12
C ALA A 205 5.48 -11.59 -2.92
N TYR A 206 5.26 -10.28 -3.08
CA TYR A 206 6.24 -9.39 -3.73
C TYR A 206 7.55 -9.29 -2.96
N LEU A 207 7.51 -9.13 -1.63
CA LEU A 207 8.72 -8.98 -0.84
C LEU A 207 9.56 -10.27 -0.83
N PHE A 208 8.93 -11.44 -0.76
CA PHE A 208 9.64 -12.73 -0.87
C PHE A 208 10.22 -12.95 -2.27
N PHE A 209 9.46 -12.62 -3.31
CA PHE A 209 9.97 -12.67 -4.68
C PHE A 209 11.19 -11.75 -4.86
N PHE A 210 11.11 -10.51 -4.38
CA PHE A 210 12.22 -9.57 -4.42
C PHE A 210 13.43 -10.09 -3.64
N THR A 211 13.21 -10.63 -2.45
CA THR A 211 14.26 -11.20 -1.60
C THR A 211 15.03 -12.30 -2.34
N ASN A 212 14.31 -13.26 -2.90
CA ASN A 212 14.90 -14.36 -3.67
C ASN A 212 15.67 -13.83 -4.89
N ALA A 213 15.07 -12.94 -5.67
CA ALA A 213 15.69 -12.37 -6.85
C ALA A 213 16.95 -11.56 -6.51
N SER A 214 16.91 -10.75 -5.45
CA SER A 214 18.04 -9.92 -5.01
C SER A 214 19.20 -10.79 -4.54
N LEU A 215 18.95 -11.77 -3.68
CA LEU A 215 19.99 -12.70 -3.20
C LEU A 215 20.62 -13.49 -4.36
N PHE A 216 19.79 -14.00 -5.28
CA PHE A 216 20.27 -14.70 -6.47
C PHE A 216 21.15 -13.80 -7.35
N ASN A 217 20.73 -12.57 -7.60
CA ASN A 217 21.50 -11.62 -8.40
C ASN A 217 22.86 -11.30 -7.74
N THR A 218 22.87 -11.05 -6.42
CA THR A 218 24.12 -10.79 -5.68
C THR A 218 25.06 -12.00 -5.69
N LEU A 219 24.53 -13.23 -5.58
CA LEU A 219 25.32 -14.46 -5.71
C LEU A 219 25.93 -14.60 -7.11
N MET A 220 25.15 -14.35 -8.15
CA MET A 220 25.61 -14.42 -9.54
C MET A 220 26.71 -13.39 -9.82
N GLU A 221 26.59 -12.16 -9.31
CA GLU A 221 27.62 -11.12 -9.43
C GLU A 221 28.92 -11.51 -8.71
N ARG A 222 28.83 -12.14 -7.53
CA ARG A 222 29.98 -12.67 -6.79
C ARG A 222 30.66 -13.83 -7.52
N GLY A 223 29.89 -14.73 -8.12
CA GLY A 223 30.38 -15.85 -8.93
C GLY A 223 30.99 -15.43 -10.27
N ALA A 224 30.41 -14.42 -10.93
CA ALA A 224 30.93 -13.82 -12.16
C ALA A 224 32.20 -12.97 -11.91
N GLY A 225 32.44 -12.53 -10.67
CA GLY A 225 33.68 -11.87 -10.24
C GLY A 225 34.94 -12.75 -10.33
N ALA A 226 34.81 -14.07 -10.50
CA ALA A 226 35.93 -14.96 -10.81
C ALA A 226 36.19 -15.09 -12.33
N SER A 227 35.35 -14.54 -13.19
CA SER A 227 35.57 -14.44 -14.64
C SER A 227 34.65 -13.39 -15.28
N SER A 228 35.19 -12.17 -15.41
CA SER A 228 34.84 -11.16 -16.42
C SER A 228 33.55 -10.34 -16.28
N THR A 229 33.80 -9.03 -16.28
CA THR A 229 33.02 -7.90 -16.83
C THR A 229 31.86 -7.30 -16.03
N ALA A 230 32.20 -6.14 -15.46
CA ALA A 230 31.35 -5.01 -15.16
C ALA A 230 30.20 -4.76 -16.15
N GLY A 231 29.03 -4.49 -15.59
CA GLY A 231 28.03 -3.63 -16.21
C GLY A 231 26.65 -4.24 -16.31
N LEU A 232 25.84 -4.16 -15.24
CA LEU A 232 24.39 -4.14 -15.37
C LEU A 232 23.80 -3.09 -14.42
N LYS A 233 23.51 -1.95 -15.04
CA LYS A 233 22.75 -0.82 -14.51
C LYS A 233 21.41 -1.27 -13.94
N GLU A 234 21.12 -0.71 -12.78
CA GLU A 234 19.81 -0.40 -12.19
C GLU A 234 18.65 -0.51 -13.20
N ARG A 235 17.98 -1.67 -13.22
CA ARG A 235 16.71 -1.81 -13.91
C ARG A 235 15.64 -1.14 -13.06
N ARG A 236 15.08 -0.07 -13.61
CA ARG A 236 13.89 0.65 -13.16
C ARG A 236 12.72 -0.33 -13.04
N PHE A 237 12.59 -1.01 -11.89
CA PHE A 237 11.37 -1.70 -11.48
C PHE A 237 10.42 -0.65 -10.91
N GLY A 238 9.81 0.09 -11.82
CA GLY A 238 8.79 1.09 -11.52
C GLY A 238 8.24 1.53 -12.86
N GLN A 239 7.00 1.13 -13.16
CA GLN A 239 6.33 1.21 -14.46
C GLN A 239 6.69 0.07 -15.43
N SER A 240 6.17 -1.13 -15.19
CA SER A 240 5.36 -1.88 -16.17
C SER A 240 5.26 -3.35 -15.75
N GLY A 241 4.03 -3.87 -15.75
CA GLY A 241 3.76 -5.31 -15.76
C GLY A 241 3.68 -5.98 -14.39
N CYS A 242 2.50 -5.89 -13.78
CA CYS A 242 1.76 -6.97 -13.10
C CYS A 242 0.76 -6.36 -12.12
N VAL A 243 -0.20 -5.58 -12.65
CA VAL A 243 -1.48 -5.32 -11.99
C VAL A 243 -2.54 -5.97 -12.88
N GLY A 244 -2.50 -7.29 -12.93
CA GLY A 244 -3.56 -8.10 -13.50
C GLY A 244 -4.39 -8.63 -12.35
N GLU A 245 -5.63 -8.19 -12.27
CA GLU A 245 -6.69 -8.74 -11.40
C GLU A 245 -6.68 -8.30 -9.92
N LEU A 246 -6.88 -7.01 -9.67
CA LEU A 246 -7.70 -6.57 -8.53
C LEU A 246 -9.18 -6.75 -8.89
N GLY A 247 -9.59 -8.02 -9.05
CA GLY A 247 -10.96 -8.40 -9.36
C GLY A 247 -11.47 -9.37 -8.32
N CYS A 248 -12.15 -8.85 -7.28
CA CYS A 248 -12.96 -9.68 -6.39
C CYS A 248 -14.05 -10.37 -7.21
N ARG A 249 -13.79 -11.58 -7.72
CA ARG A 249 -14.85 -12.45 -8.24
C ARG A 249 -15.63 -13.00 -7.05
N GLY A 250 -16.75 -12.32 -6.76
CA GLY A 250 -17.81 -12.85 -5.91
C GLY A 250 -18.25 -14.23 -6.42
N ALA A 251 -18.11 -15.23 -5.56
CA ALA A 251 -18.65 -16.56 -5.79
C ALA A 251 -20.17 -16.52 -5.62
N THR A 252 -20.93 -16.37 -6.70
CA THR A 252 -22.34 -16.79 -6.71
C THR A 252 -22.38 -18.31 -6.85
N SER A 253 -22.49 -18.99 -5.72
CA SER A 253 -22.85 -20.40 -5.66
C SER A 253 -24.29 -20.56 -6.14
N GLY A 254 -24.47 -21.20 -7.28
CA GLY A 254 -25.75 -21.79 -7.65
C GLY A 254 -25.97 -23.06 -6.82
N ARG A 255 -27.09 -23.10 -6.09
CA ARG A 255 -27.80 -24.31 -5.66
C ARG A 255 -29.22 -23.92 -5.24
N GLY A 256 -30.22 -24.49 -5.91
CA GLY A 256 -31.64 -24.39 -5.57
C GLY A 256 -32.48 -23.98 -6.76
#